data_AF-A0A3N4JW91-F1
#
_entry.id   AF-A0A3N4JW91-F1
#
_cell.length_a   1.000
_cell.length_b   1.000
_cell.length_c   1.000
_cell.angle_alpha   90.00
_cell.angle_beta   90.00
_cell.angle_gamma   90.00
#
_symmetry.space_group_name_H-M   'P 1'
#
loop_
_entity.id
_entity.type
_entity.pdbx_description
1 polymer ?
#
loop_
_entity_poly.entity_id
_entity_poly.type
_entity_poly.pdbx_seq_one_letter_code
_entity_poly.pdbx_strand_id
1 'polypeptide(L)'
;PQITEVQQNHIMGHAQADVFRRHCLHQTIKVDTQSAYLGSVDRGDLVGTVGLMSPKRDPRAPVKLSLGHLMELKDYSKLAALVLQRDSLGGTYETEYGPIKAAKHLLPERVQKYNKLSSQVHASEACLERLALKDVRADWFFQAVDHDKIKQQLRGEAPSTFTFIKPEFDGPVRKAIA
;
A
#
# COMPACT_ATOMS: atom_id res chain seq x y z
N PRO A 1 -19.46 -5.71 -15.72
CA PRO A 1 -20.15 -6.39 -14.60
C PRO A 1 -21.08 -5.43 -13.83
N GLN A 2 -22.39 -5.68 -13.84
CA GLN A 2 -23.36 -4.85 -13.14
C GLN A 2 -23.35 -5.21 -11.65
N ILE A 3 -22.98 -4.26 -10.78
CA ILE A 3 -22.98 -4.42 -9.33
C ILE A 3 -24.44 -4.38 -8.85
N THR A 4 -24.82 -5.33 -7.99
CA THR A 4 -26.18 -5.39 -7.44
C THR A 4 -26.40 -4.27 -6.42
N GLU A 5 -27.64 -3.81 -6.28
CA GLU A 5 -27.98 -2.66 -5.42
C GLU A 5 -27.57 -2.87 -3.96
N VAL A 6 -27.66 -4.11 -3.46
CA VAL A 6 -27.23 -4.49 -2.11
C VAL A 6 -25.72 -4.36 -1.93
N GLN A 7 -24.92 -4.78 -2.93
CA GLN A 7 -23.47 -4.60 -2.91
C GLN A 7 -23.10 -3.11 -2.99
N GLN A 8 -23.85 -2.34 -3.77
CA GLN A 8 -23.62 -0.90 -3.90
C GLN A 8 -23.94 -0.14 -2.61
N ASN A 9 -25.03 -0.51 -1.91
CA ASN A 9 -25.39 0.03 -0.60
C ASN A 9 -24.33 -0.29 0.46
N HIS A 10 -23.75 -1.49 0.39
CA HIS A 10 -22.69 -1.91 1.31
C HIS A 10 -21.37 -1.14 1.07
N ILE A 11 -20.98 -0.94 -0.19
CA ILE A 11 -19.77 -0.17 -0.56
C ILE A 11 -19.90 1.31 -0.17
N MET A 12 -21.11 1.88 -0.31
CA MET A 12 -21.36 3.31 -0.09
C MET A 12 -21.78 3.65 1.35
N GLY A 13 -22.06 2.66 2.21
CA GLY A 13 -22.44 2.87 3.62
C GLY A 13 -23.81 3.52 3.82
N HIS A 14 -24.71 3.43 2.84
CA HIS A 14 -26.05 4.03 2.89
C HIS A 14 -27.15 2.98 2.77
N ALA A 15 -28.27 3.20 3.47
CA ALA A 15 -29.40 2.27 3.48
C ALA A 15 -30.22 2.25 2.17
N GLN A 16 -30.13 3.32 1.36
CA GLN A 16 -30.87 3.44 0.09
C GLN A 16 -30.02 4.14 -0.99
N ALA A 17 -29.44 3.38 -1.92
CA ALA A 17 -28.74 3.90 -3.11
C ALA A 17 -29.61 4.83 -3.96
N ASP A 18 -30.94 4.69 -3.87
CA ASP A 18 -31.89 5.42 -4.69
C ASP A 18 -31.90 6.94 -4.39
N VAL A 19 -31.59 7.35 -3.15
CA VAL A 19 -31.47 8.77 -2.76
C VAL A 19 -30.23 9.40 -3.41
N PHE A 20 -29.10 8.70 -3.39
CA PHE A 20 -27.87 9.15 -4.06
C PHE A 20 -28.08 9.22 -5.58
N ARG A 21 -28.77 8.24 -6.16
CA ARG A 21 -29.09 8.22 -7.60
C ARG A 21 -29.97 9.40 -8.01
N ARG A 22 -30.98 9.77 -7.19
CA ARG A 22 -31.91 10.87 -7.51
C ARG A 22 -31.30 12.26 -7.32
N HIS A 23 -30.44 12.44 -6.31
CA HIS A 23 -29.94 13.78 -5.97
C HIS A 23 -28.51 14.06 -6.44
N CYS A 24 -27.67 13.03 -6.62
CA CYS A 24 -26.25 13.19 -6.96
C CYS A 24 -25.90 12.67 -8.37
N LEU A 25 -26.69 11.77 -8.94
CA LEU A 25 -26.53 11.27 -10.32
C LEU A 25 -27.67 11.78 -11.19
N HIS A 26 -27.64 13.06 -11.55
CA HIS A 26 -28.48 13.55 -12.62
C HIS A 26 -28.13 12.77 -13.90
N GLN A 27 -29.05 11.93 -14.39
CA GLN A 27 -28.80 10.93 -15.45
C GLN A 27 -28.28 11.50 -16.77
N THR A 28 -28.35 12.82 -16.94
CA THR A 28 -27.86 13.56 -18.12
C THR A 28 -26.36 13.79 -18.13
N ILE A 29 -25.67 13.71 -16.99
CA ILE A 29 -24.23 14.00 -16.90
C ILE A 29 -23.51 12.66 -16.67
N LYS A 30 -23.44 11.84 -17.72
CA LYS A 30 -22.67 10.59 -17.72
C LYS A 30 -21.15 10.82 -17.82
N VAL A 31 -20.77 11.98 -18.34
CA VAL A 31 -19.40 12.44 -18.49
C VAL A 31 -19.28 13.69 -17.64
N ASP A 32 -18.29 13.74 -16.76
CA ASP A 32 -17.94 14.95 -16.04
C ASP A 32 -17.52 16.00 -17.07
N THR A 33 -18.45 16.88 -17.42
CA THR A 33 -18.28 17.86 -18.49
C THR A 33 -17.28 18.94 -18.11
N GLN A 34 -17.13 19.25 -16.82
CA GLN A 34 -16.08 20.14 -16.34
C GLN A 34 -14.72 19.48 -16.53
N SER A 35 -14.61 18.20 -16.20
CA SER A 35 -13.36 17.46 -16.39
C SER A 35 -12.99 17.28 -17.86
N ALA A 36 -13.96 16.94 -18.71
CA ALA A 36 -13.78 16.83 -20.16
C ALA A 36 -13.45 18.18 -20.81
N TYR A 37 -14.03 19.28 -20.31
CA TYR A 37 -13.79 20.64 -20.83
C TYR A 37 -12.46 21.24 -20.37
N LEU A 38 -12.07 20.97 -19.12
CA LEU A 38 -10.80 21.44 -18.55
C LEU A 38 -9.62 20.52 -18.92
N GLY A 39 -9.84 19.40 -19.62
CA GLY A 39 -8.78 18.43 -19.89
C GLY A 39 -8.16 17.87 -18.61
N SER A 40 -8.96 17.76 -17.54
CA SER A 40 -8.49 17.18 -16.29
C SER A 40 -8.32 15.67 -16.44
N VAL A 41 -7.46 15.13 -15.57
CA VAL A 41 -7.20 13.71 -15.41
C VAL A 41 -8.53 12.94 -15.30
N ASP A 42 -8.64 11.81 -16.02
CA ASP A 42 -9.86 10.98 -16.01
C ASP A 42 -10.32 10.70 -14.57
N ARG A 43 -11.63 10.70 -14.34
CA ARG A 43 -12.20 10.52 -12.99
C ARG A 43 -11.72 9.21 -12.38
N GLY A 44 -11.52 8.17 -13.19
CA GLY A 44 -10.95 6.89 -12.74
C GLY A 44 -9.53 7.04 -12.18
N ASP A 45 -8.69 7.80 -12.88
CA ASP A 45 -7.32 8.09 -12.47
C ASP A 45 -7.29 8.98 -11.23
N LEU A 46 -8.17 9.98 -11.12
CA LEU A 46 -8.29 10.83 -9.93
C LEU A 46 -8.71 10.02 -8.70
N VAL A 47 -9.74 9.20 -8.82
CA VAL A 47 -10.24 8.33 -7.74
C VAL A 47 -9.17 7.29 -7.37
N GLY A 48 -8.47 6.73 -8.36
CA GLY A 48 -7.32 5.87 -8.13
C GLY A 48 -6.28 6.59 -7.29
N THR A 49 -5.83 7.75 -7.73
CA THR A 49 -4.78 8.57 -7.12
C THR A 49 -5.13 9.04 -5.70
N VAL A 50 -6.37 9.48 -5.47
CA VAL A 50 -6.89 9.83 -4.14
C VAL A 50 -6.96 8.58 -3.24
N GLY A 51 -7.30 7.42 -3.81
CA GLY A 51 -7.21 6.13 -3.13
C GLY A 51 -5.78 5.75 -2.71
N LEU A 52 -4.77 6.18 -3.48
CA LEU A 52 -3.35 5.94 -3.16
C LEU A 52 -2.78 6.93 -2.13
N MET A 53 -3.50 7.99 -1.73
CA MET A 53 -3.01 9.06 -0.83
C MET A 53 -2.62 8.58 0.58
N SER A 54 -2.88 7.32 0.93
CA SER A 54 -2.36 6.73 2.16
C SER A 54 -1.62 5.41 1.86
N PRO A 55 -0.30 5.33 2.15
CA PRO A 55 0.48 4.11 1.93
C PRO A 55 0.04 2.94 2.81
N LYS A 56 -0.78 3.20 3.84
CA LYS A 56 -1.35 2.18 4.73
C LYS A 56 -2.74 1.70 4.29
N ARG A 57 -3.45 2.45 3.45
CA ARG A 57 -4.79 2.10 2.97
C ARG A 57 -4.79 1.57 1.55
N ASP A 58 -3.75 1.87 0.80
CA ASP A 58 -3.63 1.42 -0.58
C ASP A 58 -3.40 -0.11 -0.65
N PRO A 59 -4.28 -0.86 -1.33
CA PRO A 59 -4.11 -2.30 -1.51
C PRO A 59 -2.91 -2.68 -2.37
N ARG A 60 -2.33 -1.75 -3.13
CA ARG A 60 -1.14 -1.96 -3.98
C ARG A 60 0.18 -1.71 -3.24
N ALA A 61 0.14 -1.12 -2.05
CA ALA A 61 1.34 -0.83 -1.28
C ALA A 61 2.06 -2.14 -0.89
N PRO A 62 3.41 -2.16 -0.87
CA PRO A 62 4.17 -3.35 -0.50
C PRO A 62 3.77 -3.89 0.88
N VAL A 63 3.42 -5.18 0.97
CA VAL A 63 3.05 -5.82 2.24
C VAL A 63 4.21 -6.63 2.84
N LYS A 64 5.18 -7.00 2.01
CA LYS A 64 6.34 -7.81 2.38
C LYS A 64 7.60 -7.21 1.78
N LEU A 65 8.73 -7.45 2.44
CA LEU A 65 10.05 -7.14 1.92
C LEU A 65 10.44 -8.15 0.83
N SER A 66 11.22 -7.69 -0.15
CA SER A 66 11.85 -8.58 -1.12
C SER A 66 12.90 -9.46 -0.44
N LEU A 67 13.25 -10.60 -1.06
CA LEU A 67 14.30 -11.50 -0.55
C LEU A 67 15.65 -10.80 -0.33
N GLY A 68 16.06 -9.88 -1.22
CA GLY A 68 17.32 -9.14 -1.10
C GLY A 68 17.39 -8.30 0.18
N HIS A 69 16.36 -7.46 0.43
CA HIS A 69 16.24 -6.69 1.67
C HIS A 69 16.29 -7.58 2.93
N LEU A 70 15.68 -8.77 2.91
CA LEU A 70 15.73 -9.71 4.03
C LEU A 70 17.14 -10.27 4.27
N MET A 71 17.97 -10.42 3.24
CA MET A 71 19.36 -10.86 3.39
C MET A 71 20.21 -9.76 4.02
N GLU A 72 20.09 -8.52 3.54
CA GLU A 72 20.80 -7.36 4.11
C GLU A 72 20.45 -7.15 5.59
N LEU A 73 19.19 -7.39 5.97
CA LEU A 73 18.72 -7.36 7.35
C LEU A 73 19.41 -8.39 8.24
N LYS A 74 19.68 -9.60 7.74
CA LYS A 74 20.38 -10.66 8.47
C LYS A 74 21.85 -10.33 8.71
N ASP A 75 22.46 -9.62 7.77
CA ASP A 75 23.86 -9.19 7.86
C ASP A 75 24.05 -7.98 8.80
N TYR A 76 22.97 -7.45 9.37
CA TYR A 76 23.04 -6.36 10.33
C TYR A 76 23.86 -6.76 11.57
N SER A 77 24.99 -6.07 11.78
CA SER A 77 26.04 -6.45 12.74
C SER A 77 25.55 -6.77 14.16
N LYS A 78 24.55 -6.03 14.66
CA LYS A 78 23.97 -6.27 15.99
C LYS A 78 23.09 -7.52 16.03
N LEU A 79 22.34 -7.79 14.97
CA LEU A 79 21.52 -8.99 14.85
C LEU A 79 22.42 -10.22 14.71
N ALA A 80 23.44 -10.15 13.86
CA ALA A 80 24.45 -11.20 13.69
C ALA A 80 25.13 -11.55 15.02
N ALA A 81 25.51 -10.55 15.83
CA ALA A 81 26.08 -10.79 17.15
C ALA A 81 25.12 -11.51 18.12
N LEU A 82 23.83 -11.14 18.14
CA LEU A 82 22.82 -11.81 18.97
C LEU A 82 22.55 -13.25 18.52
N VAL A 83 22.52 -13.49 17.21
CA VAL A 83 22.38 -14.83 16.62
C VAL A 83 23.58 -15.69 17.01
N LEU A 84 24.81 -15.20 16.88
CA LEU A 84 26.02 -15.91 17.31
C LEU A 84 26.01 -16.24 18.80
N GLN A 85 25.57 -15.31 19.65
CA GLN A 85 25.45 -15.55 21.09
C GLN A 85 24.41 -16.63 21.40
N ARG A 86 23.26 -16.61 20.72
CA ARG A 86 22.23 -17.65 20.86
C ARG A 86 22.76 -19.01 20.43
N ASP A 87 23.43 -19.08 19.27
CA ASP A 87 23.87 -20.33 18.66
C ASP A 87 25.05 -20.96 19.40
N SER A 88 26.01 -20.16 19.85
CA SER A 88 27.09 -20.64 20.73
C SER A 88 26.57 -21.19 22.05
N LEU A 89 25.58 -20.53 22.65
CA LEU A 89 24.95 -20.96 23.89
C LEU A 89 24.06 -22.19 23.68
N GLY A 90 23.37 -22.30 22.54
CA GLY A 90 22.64 -23.51 22.14
C GLY A 90 23.57 -24.69 21.93
N GLY A 91 24.69 -24.50 21.23
CA GLY A 91 25.69 -25.53 20.97
C GLY A 91 26.34 -26.07 22.24
N THR A 92 26.72 -25.19 23.18
CA THR A 92 27.27 -25.64 24.48
C THR A 92 26.27 -26.49 25.26
N TYR A 93 24.99 -26.12 25.26
CA TYR A 93 23.95 -26.90 25.95
C TYR A 93 23.68 -28.23 25.27
N GLU A 94 23.70 -28.26 23.94
CA GLU A 94 23.53 -29.48 23.16
C GLU A 94 24.66 -30.48 23.43
N THR A 95 25.91 -29.98 23.56
CA THR A 95 27.05 -30.84 23.92
C THR A 95 27.03 -31.33 25.37
N GLU A 96 26.57 -30.52 26.32
CA GLU A 96 26.61 -30.87 27.76
C GLU A 96 25.42 -31.74 28.20
N TYR A 97 24.23 -31.50 27.65
CA TYR A 97 22.97 -32.07 28.15
C TYR A 97 22.08 -32.68 27.07
N GLY A 98 22.51 -32.64 25.80
CA GLY A 98 21.67 -32.98 24.67
C GLY A 98 20.64 -31.87 24.36
N PRO A 99 19.51 -32.20 23.72
CA PRO A 99 18.60 -31.19 23.20
C PRO A 99 18.07 -30.26 24.30
N ILE A 100 17.93 -28.97 23.99
CA ILE A 100 17.47 -27.92 24.93
C ILE A 100 16.17 -28.29 25.66
N LYS A 101 15.29 -29.06 25.00
CA LYS A 101 14.05 -29.58 25.60
C LYS A 101 14.30 -30.51 26.79
N ALA A 102 15.32 -31.37 26.71
CA ALA A 102 15.73 -32.23 27.81
C ALA A 102 16.41 -31.44 28.94
N ALA A 103 17.22 -30.44 28.57
CA ALA A 103 17.91 -29.56 29.52
C ALA A 103 16.95 -28.69 30.37
N LYS A 104 15.70 -28.51 29.93
CA LYS A 104 14.68 -27.70 30.64
C LYS A 104 14.42 -28.18 32.07
N HIS A 105 14.43 -29.49 32.30
CA HIS A 105 14.19 -30.07 33.63
C HIS A 105 15.45 -30.09 34.50
N LEU A 106 16.63 -30.13 33.88
CA LEU A 106 17.91 -30.19 34.57
C LEU A 106 18.38 -28.80 35.02
N LEU A 107 18.28 -27.80 34.15
CA LEU A 107 18.85 -26.47 34.35
C LEU A 107 17.91 -25.37 33.81
N PRO A 108 16.82 -25.04 34.56
CA PRO A 108 15.80 -24.10 34.10
C PRO A 108 16.35 -22.69 33.84
N GLU A 109 17.31 -22.22 34.64
CA GLU A 109 17.90 -20.89 34.48
C GLU A 109 18.69 -20.72 33.17
N ARG A 110 19.41 -21.76 32.76
CA ARG A 110 20.18 -21.74 31.50
C ARG A 110 19.26 -21.74 30.29
N VAL A 111 18.20 -22.55 30.32
CA VAL A 111 17.17 -22.56 29.27
C VAL A 111 16.42 -21.23 29.22
N GLN A 112 16.16 -20.59 30.37
CA GLN A 112 15.60 -19.23 30.41
C GLN A 112 16.52 -18.20 29.73
N LYS A 113 17.84 -18.27 29.97
CA LYS A 113 18.81 -17.39 29.29
C LYS A 113 18.77 -17.59 27.76
N TYR A 114 18.76 -18.83 27.29
CA TYR A 114 18.61 -19.15 25.87
C TYR A 114 17.31 -18.58 25.29
N ASN A 115 16.17 -18.82 25.96
CA ASN A 115 14.87 -18.33 25.50
C ASN A 115 14.81 -16.79 25.47
N LYS A 116 15.48 -16.13 26.43
CA LYS A 116 15.59 -14.66 26.46
C LYS A 116 16.39 -14.15 25.26
N LEU A 117 17.52 -14.78 24.94
CA LEU A 117 18.30 -14.45 23.74
C LEU A 117 17.49 -14.70 22.45
N SER A 118 16.79 -15.83 22.36
CA SER A 118 15.94 -16.13 21.19
C SER A 118 14.82 -15.09 21.04
N SER A 119 14.20 -14.68 22.14
CA SER A 119 13.17 -13.63 22.14
C SER A 119 13.75 -12.28 21.71
N GLN A 120 14.97 -11.96 22.14
CA GLN A 120 15.67 -10.74 21.72
C GLN A 120 15.99 -10.76 20.22
N VAL A 121 16.48 -11.88 19.69
CA VAL A 121 16.71 -12.09 18.26
C VAL A 121 15.41 -11.83 17.49
N HIS A 122 14.33 -12.53 17.82
CA HIS A 122 13.05 -12.36 17.11
C HIS A 122 12.47 -10.96 17.23
N ALA A 123 12.57 -10.33 18.40
CA ALA A 123 12.12 -8.94 18.58
C ALA A 123 12.95 -7.97 17.73
N SER A 124 14.26 -8.19 17.64
CA SER A 124 15.15 -7.37 16.81
C SER A 124 14.90 -7.57 15.31
N GLU A 125 14.73 -8.81 14.85
CA GLU A 125 14.34 -9.13 13.47
C GLU A 125 13.02 -8.44 13.11
N ALA A 126 11.98 -8.63 13.92
CA ALA A 126 10.67 -8.03 13.68
C ALA A 126 10.71 -6.49 13.71
N CYS A 127 11.55 -5.89 14.56
CA CYS A 127 11.73 -4.44 14.60
C CYS A 127 12.38 -3.93 13.30
N LEU A 128 13.47 -4.56 12.88
CA LEU A 128 14.20 -4.17 11.69
C LEU A 128 13.37 -4.40 10.42
N GLU A 129 12.64 -5.52 10.32
CA GLU A 129 11.70 -5.79 9.22
C GLU A 129 10.60 -4.72 9.14
N ARG A 130 10.02 -4.31 10.27
CA ARG A 130 9.01 -3.25 10.31
C ARG A 130 9.57 -1.90 9.86
N LEU A 131 10.80 -1.58 10.25
CA LEU A 131 11.47 -0.35 9.83
C LEU A 131 11.76 -0.38 8.33
N ALA A 132 12.40 -1.42 7.83
CA ALA A 132 12.67 -1.57 6.40
C ALA A 132 11.39 -1.56 5.56
N LEU A 133 10.31 -2.23 6.01
CA LEU A 133 9.04 -2.22 5.27
C LEU A 133 8.39 -0.83 5.27
N LYS A 134 8.57 -0.06 6.34
CA LYS A 134 8.09 1.33 6.42
C LYS A 134 8.85 2.20 5.41
N ASP A 135 10.15 2.01 5.28
CA ASP A 135 10.99 2.77 4.35
C ASP A 135 10.66 2.43 2.90
N VAL A 136 10.58 1.13 2.56
CA VAL A 136 10.14 0.67 1.23
C VAL A 136 8.74 1.20 0.86
N ARG A 137 7.81 1.25 1.83
CA ARG A 137 6.48 1.83 1.60
C ARG A 137 6.52 3.34 1.38
N ALA A 138 7.41 4.05 2.08
CA ALA A 138 7.59 5.48 1.88
C ALA A 138 8.14 5.74 0.47
N ASP A 139 9.19 5.03 0.07
CA ASP A 139 9.80 5.15 -1.26
C ASP A 139 8.80 4.82 -2.36
N TRP A 140 8.06 3.71 -2.21
CA TRP A 140 6.99 3.34 -3.13
C TRP A 140 5.92 4.44 -3.22
N PHE A 141 5.51 5.03 -2.10
CA PHE A 141 4.53 6.12 -2.11
C PHE A 141 5.04 7.36 -2.82
N PHE A 142 6.33 7.70 -2.70
CA PHE A 142 6.91 8.83 -3.42
C PHE A 142 7.07 8.57 -4.92
N GLN A 143 7.30 7.32 -5.33
CA GLN A 143 7.52 6.97 -6.73
C GLN A 143 6.23 6.60 -7.49
N ALA A 144 5.30 5.90 -6.86
CA ALA A 144 4.11 5.34 -7.50
C ALA A 144 2.89 6.27 -7.46
N VAL A 145 2.86 7.23 -6.53
CA VAL A 145 1.80 8.24 -6.48
C VAL A 145 2.22 9.43 -7.33
N ASP A 146 1.38 9.83 -8.28
CA ASP A 146 1.64 10.89 -9.25
C ASP A 146 1.51 12.28 -8.56
N HIS A 147 2.47 12.59 -7.69
CA HIS A 147 2.46 13.78 -6.82
C HIS A 147 2.36 15.09 -7.60
N ASP A 148 2.88 15.14 -8.82
CA ASP A 148 2.89 16.35 -9.62
C ASP A 148 1.52 16.64 -10.21
N LYS A 149 0.79 15.62 -10.68
CA LYS A 149 -0.61 15.78 -11.11
C LYS A 149 -1.53 16.18 -9.95
N ILE A 150 -1.33 15.58 -8.77
CA ILE A 150 -2.07 15.97 -7.55
C ILE A 150 -1.79 17.43 -7.18
N LYS A 151 -0.52 17.85 -7.20
CA LYS A 151 -0.12 19.24 -6.89
C LYS A 151 -0.69 20.24 -7.89
N GLN A 152 -0.65 19.93 -9.18
CA GLN A 152 -1.20 20.79 -10.23
C GLN A 152 -2.70 21.05 -10.01
N GLN A 153 -3.44 20.01 -9.65
CA GLN A 153 -4.87 20.12 -9.33
C GLN A 153 -5.15 20.86 -8.01
N LEU A 154 -4.37 20.62 -6.95
CA LEU A 154 -4.53 21.32 -5.67
C LEU A 154 -4.20 22.81 -5.77
N ARG A 155 -3.26 23.20 -6.65
CA ARG A 155 -2.87 24.59 -6.88
C ARG A 155 -3.82 25.35 -7.80
N GLY A 156 -4.76 24.66 -8.45
CA GLY A 156 -5.62 25.25 -9.48
C GLY A 156 -4.82 25.81 -10.66
N GLU A 157 -3.63 25.27 -10.91
CA GLU A 157 -2.83 25.66 -12.07
C GLU A 157 -3.57 25.25 -13.33
N ALA A 158 -3.55 26.12 -14.34
CA ALA A 158 -4.18 25.82 -15.61
C ALA A 158 -3.61 24.49 -16.15
N PRO A 159 -4.45 23.56 -16.59
CA PRO A 159 -3.99 22.29 -17.15
C PRO A 159 -3.04 22.59 -18.29
N SER A 160 -1.94 21.83 -18.37
CA SER A 160 -0.98 21.93 -19.48
C SER A 160 -1.75 21.98 -20.78
N THR A 161 -1.52 23.01 -21.61
CA THR A 161 -2.30 23.28 -22.83
C THR A 161 -2.46 22.00 -23.64
N PHE A 162 -3.65 21.40 -23.56
CA PHE A 162 -3.93 20.15 -24.22
C PHE A 162 -4.10 20.44 -25.71
N THR A 163 -3.13 20.05 -26.53
CA THR A 163 -3.29 20.02 -27.98
C THR A 163 -4.20 18.85 -28.32
N PHE A 164 -5.52 19.08 -28.34
CA PHE A 164 -6.43 18.10 -28.92
C PHE A 164 -6.17 18.10 -30.43
N ILE A 165 -5.88 16.94 -31.02
CA ILE A 165 -5.95 16.79 -32.48
C ILE A 165 -7.42 16.97 -32.82
N LYS A 166 -7.77 18.15 -33.35
CA LYS A 166 -9.13 18.47 -33.77
C LYS A 166 -9.61 17.35 -34.69
N PRO A 167 -10.62 16.55 -34.30
CA PRO A 167 -11.10 15.50 -35.17
C PRO A 167 -11.71 16.19 -36.38
N GLU A 168 -11.17 15.91 -37.57
CA GLU A 168 -11.76 16.34 -38.83
C GLU A 168 -13.10 15.61 -38.96
N PHE A 169 -14.18 16.33 -38.67
CA PHE A 169 -15.53 15.81 -38.84
C PHE A 169 -15.97 16.08 -40.27
N ASP A 170 -15.83 15.08 -41.14
CA ASP A 170 -16.21 15.14 -42.56
C ASP A 170 -17.70 14.84 -42.79
N GLY A 171 -18.53 15.03 -41.76
CA GLY A 171 -19.96 14.76 -41.78
C GLY A 171 -20.79 16.03 -42.04
N PRO A 172 -21.94 15.93 -42.73
CA PRO A 172 -22.78 17.08 -43.01
C PRO A 172 -23.32 17.69 -41.70
N VAL A 173 -22.93 18.93 -41.43
CA VAL A 173 -23.48 19.74 -40.33
C VAL A 173 -24.96 19.95 -40.61
N ARG A 174 -25.83 19.39 -39.77
CA ARG A 174 -27.28 19.64 -39.86
C ARG A 174 -27.52 21.13 -39.61
N LYS A 175 -28.09 21.82 -40.60
CA LYS A 175 -28.50 23.22 -40.47
C LYS A 175 -29.48 23.34 -39.30
N ALA A 176 -29.28 24.37 -38.47
CA ALA A 176 -30.21 24.72 -37.40
C ALA A 176 -31.61 24.92 -37.99
N ILE A 177 -32.61 24.29 -37.38
CA ILE A 177 -34.01 24.55 -37.68
C ILE A 177 -34.30 25.94 -37.09
N ALA A 178 -34.61 26.90 -37.96
CA ALA A 178 -35.02 28.24 -37.60
C ALA A 178 -36.44 28.26 -37.02
#